data_AF-A0A2S9FLG9-F1
#
_entry.id   AF-A0A2S9FLG9-F1
#
_cell.length_a   1.000
_cell.length_b   1.000
_cell.length_c   1.000
_cell.angle_alpha   90.00
_cell.angle_beta   90.00
_cell.angle_gamma   90.00
#
_symmetry.space_group_name_H-M   'P 1'
#
loop_
_entity.id
_entity.type
_entity.pdbx_description
1 polymer ?
#
loop_
_entity_poly.entity_id
_entity_poly.type
_entity_poly.pdbx_seq_one_letter_code
_entity_poly.pdbx_strand_id
1 'polypeptide(L)'
;DLVAEYGPDVGLPPTELEMAEYEQARERGEQVTAPAPMPFDRPTQERRAKRAERELNELGRVNPLALEEFAALEERYNFLSTQLEDVKAARKDLLDVIADVDHRILQVFTEAYNDVEREFTQVFATLFPGGEGRLLLTNPDDMLTTGIEVEARPP
;
A
#
# COMPACT_ATOMS: atom_id res chain seq x y z
N ASP A 1 5.67 17.64 -53.51
CA ASP A 1 6.57 16.67 -54.17
C ASP A 1 7.69 16.39 -53.18
N LEU A 2 7.82 15.17 -52.68
CA LEU A 2 8.74 14.83 -51.57
C LEU A 2 10.21 15.10 -51.92
N VAL A 3 10.56 15.03 -53.21
CA VAL A 3 11.91 15.32 -53.68
C VAL A 3 12.23 16.82 -53.60
N ALA A 4 11.24 17.69 -53.76
CA ALA A 4 11.43 19.13 -53.64
C ALA A 4 11.63 19.58 -52.19
N GLU A 5 11.15 18.81 -51.22
CA GLU A 5 11.19 19.15 -49.78
C GLU A 5 12.29 18.39 -49.01
N TYR A 6 12.61 17.16 -49.42
CA TYR A 6 13.57 16.27 -48.75
C TYR A 6 14.64 15.70 -49.71
N GLY A 7 14.79 16.30 -50.88
CA GLY A 7 15.78 15.90 -51.87
C GLY A 7 17.23 16.24 -51.47
N PRO A 8 18.21 15.71 -52.20
CA PRO A 8 19.63 15.92 -51.92
C PRO A 8 20.10 17.38 -52.10
N ASP A 9 19.32 18.19 -52.84
CA ASP A 9 19.58 19.61 -53.03
C ASP A 9 19.06 20.47 -51.85
N VAL A 10 18.29 19.86 -50.94
CA VAL A 10 17.79 20.49 -49.72
C VAL A 10 18.76 20.23 -48.58
N GLY A 11 19.18 21.29 -47.88
CA GLY A 11 20.04 21.18 -46.71
C GLY A 11 19.36 20.41 -45.58
N LEU A 12 20.10 19.55 -44.92
CA LEU A 12 19.64 18.86 -43.73
C LEU A 12 19.53 19.84 -42.56
N PRO A 13 18.49 19.73 -41.72
CA PRO A 13 18.41 20.52 -40.51
C PRO A 13 19.65 20.25 -39.62
N PRO A 14 20.07 21.24 -38.81
CA PRO A 14 21.11 21.04 -37.81
C PRO A 14 20.81 19.82 -36.92
N THR A 15 21.86 19.18 -36.43
CA THR A 15 21.70 18.03 -35.52
C THR A 15 21.03 18.43 -34.21
N GLU A 16 20.41 17.46 -33.53
CA GLU A 16 19.83 17.68 -32.20
C GLU A 16 20.87 18.21 -31.20
N LEU A 17 22.12 17.80 -31.33
CA LEU A 17 23.21 18.25 -30.46
C LEU A 17 23.55 19.73 -30.71
N GLU A 18 23.68 20.14 -31.98
CA GLU A 18 23.92 21.55 -32.35
C GLU A 18 22.76 22.46 -31.92
N MET A 19 21.52 21.96 -32.04
CA MET A 19 20.33 22.68 -31.57
C MET A 19 20.32 22.81 -30.04
N ALA A 20 20.64 21.74 -29.31
CA ALA A 20 20.71 21.75 -27.85
C ALA A 20 21.81 22.68 -27.33
N GLU A 21 22.98 22.70 -27.97
CA GLU A 21 24.07 23.63 -27.62
C GLU A 21 23.68 25.09 -27.85
N TYR A 22 23.01 25.38 -28.97
CA TYR A 22 22.46 26.70 -29.27
C TYR A 22 21.43 27.15 -28.23
N GLU A 23 20.48 26.28 -27.87
CA GLU A 23 19.46 26.57 -26.86
C GLU A 23 20.09 26.87 -25.50
N GLN A 24 21.02 26.04 -25.06
CA GLN A 24 21.72 26.24 -23.77
C GLN A 24 22.54 27.54 -23.75
N ALA A 25 23.22 27.90 -24.84
CA ALA A 25 23.99 29.15 -24.92
C ALA A 25 23.07 30.38 -24.88
N ARG A 26 21.93 30.30 -25.59
CA ARG A 26 20.90 31.34 -25.55
C ARG A 26 20.30 31.50 -24.15
N GLU A 27 20.05 30.42 -23.43
CA GLU A 27 19.55 30.46 -22.04
C GLU A 27 20.55 31.09 -21.06
N ARG A 28 21.86 30.91 -21.29
CA ARG A 28 22.92 31.58 -20.53
C ARG A 28 23.07 33.07 -20.87
N GLY A 29 22.26 33.59 -21.79
CA GLY A 29 22.32 34.99 -22.24
C GLY A 29 23.48 35.28 -23.19
N GLU A 30 24.12 34.25 -23.76
CA GLU A 30 25.15 34.41 -24.76
C GLU A 30 24.52 34.78 -26.11
N GLN A 31 25.13 35.72 -26.83
CA GLN A 31 24.67 36.11 -28.16
C GLN A 31 25.21 35.13 -29.20
N VAL A 32 24.44 34.05 -29.43
CA VAL A 32 24.75 33.00 -30.40
C VAL A 32 23.81 33.04 -31.61
N THR A 33 24.30 32.61 -32.76
CA THR A 33 23.49 32.46 -33.99
C THR A 33 23.00 31.03 -34.12
N ALA A 34 21.79 30.86 -34.66
CA ALA A 34 21.24 29.54 -34.94
C ALA A 34 22.17 28.77 -35.91
N PRO A 35 22.42 27.47 -35.67
CA PRO A 35 23.27 26.67 -36.53
C PRO A 35 22.68 26.58 -37.94
N ALA A 36 23.56 26.64 -38.95
CA ALA A 36 23.15 26.61 -40.35
C ALA A 36 22.82 25.17 -40.81
N PRO A 37 21.90 25.00 -41.78
CA PRO A 37 21.63 23.70 -42.38
C PRO A 37 22.90 23.09 -42.99
N MET A 38 23.06 21.79 -42.83
CA MET A 38 24.20 21.05 -43.36
C MET A 38 23.94 20.56 -44.79
N PRO A 39 24.97 20.45 -45.64
CA PRO A 39 24.81 19.84 -46.96
C PRO A 39 24.47 18.35 -46.84
N PHE A 40 23.69 17.85 -47.80
CA PHE A 40 23.35 16.44 -47.86
C PHE A 40 24.58 15.60 -48.25
N ASP A 41 24.99 14.69 -47.37
CA ASP A 41 26.01 13.68 -47.65
C ASP A 41 25.38 12.28 -47.76
N ARG A 42 25.33 11.75 -48.99
CA ARG A 42 24.68 10.47 -49.31
C ARG A 42 25.22 9.30 -48.47
N PRO A 43 26.54 9.05 -48.40
CA PRO A 43 27.08 7.94 -47.60
C PRO A 43 26.71 8.03 -46.11
N THR A 44 26.71 9.23 -45.54
CA THR A 44 26.33 9.42 -44.13
C THR A 44 24.84 9.18 -43.92
N GLN A 45 23.97 9.67 -44.80
CA GLN A 45 22.53 9.45 -44.68
C GLN A 45 22.16 7.97 -44.87
N GLU A 46 22.81 7.26 -45.79
CA GLU A 46 22.60 5.81 -45.96
C GLU A 46 23.01 5.01 -44.72
N ARG A 47 24.12 5.39 -44.06
CA ARG A 47 24.52 4.79 -42.78
C ARG A 47 23.52 5.07 -41.66
N ARG A 48 23.01 6.30 -41.57
CA ARG A 48 21.97 6.68 -40.59
C ARG A 48 20.67 5.92 -40.84
N ALA A 49 20.21 5.82 -42.09
CA ALA A 49 19.03 5.05 -42.46
C ALA A 49 19.19 3.58 -42.08
N LYS A 50 20.31 2.96 -42.43
CA LYS A 50 20.60 1.56 -42.06
C LYS A 50 20.65 1.33 -40.56
N ARG A 51 21.10 2.32 -39.78
CA ARG A 51 21.07 2.26 -38.31
C ARG A 51 19.65 2.36 -37.78
N ALA A 52 18.87 3.33 -38.25
CA ALA A 52 17.47 3.48 -37.86
C ALA A 52 16.63 2.25 -38.23
N GLU A 53 16.87 1.63 -39.39
CA GLU A 53 16.24 0.37 -39.79
C GLU A 53 16.60 -0.78 -38.84
N ARG A 54 17.84 -0.85 -38.35
CA ARG A 54 18.24 -1.86 -37.34
C ARG A 54 17.54 -1.62 -36.02
N GLU A 55 17.55 -0.39 -35.52
CA GLU A 55 16.87 0.00 -34.27
C GLU A 55 15.35 -0.27 -34.37
N LEU A 56 14.74 0.02 -35.52
CA LEU A 56 13.33 -0.30 -35.79
C LEU A 56 13.04 -1.81 -35.77
N ASN A 57 13.95 -2.61 -36.31
CA ASN A 57 13.80 -4.07 -36.28
C ASN A 57 14.00 -4.65 -34.87
N GLU A 58 14.87 -4.04 -34.05
CA GLU A 58 15.12 -4.44 -32.66
C GLU A 58 13.91 -4.21 -31.75
N LEU A 59 13.11 -3.16 -32.00
CA LEU A 59 11.83 -2.90 -31.31
C LEU A 59 10.82 -4.04 -31.48
N GLY A 60 11.01 -4.92 -32.47
CA GLY A 60 10.14 -6.07 -32.71
C GLY A 60 8.76 -5.67 -33.21
N ARG A 61 7.83 -6.63 -33.19
CA ARG A 61 6.46 -6.39 -33.67
C ARG A 61 5.61 -5.81 -32.55
N VAL A 62 4.83 -4.77 -32.85
CA VAL A 62 3.80 -4.27 -31.95
C VAL A 62 2.85 -5.42 -31.60
N ASN A 63 2.63 -5.66 -30.31
CA ASN A 63 1.64 -6.64 -29.85
C ASN A 63 0.24 -6.01 -29.92
N PRO A 64 -0.63 -6.43 -30.87
CA PRO A 64 -1.96 -5.85 -30.99
C PRO A 64 -2.89 -6.21 -29.82
N LEU A 65 -2.59 -7.28 -29.09
CA LEU A 65 -3.37 -7.74 -27.94
C LEU A 65 -2.93 -7.07 -26.64
N ALA A 66 -1.83 -6.32 -26.62
CA ALA A 66 -1.28 -5.74 -25.39
C ALA A 66 -2.28 -4.86 -24.64
N LEU A 67 -3.14 -4.13 -25.37
CA LEU A 67 -4.15 -3.26 -24.78
C LEU A 67 -5.29 -4.07 -24.13
N GLU A 68 -5.70 -5.18 -24.76
CA GLU A 68 -6.72 -6.07 -24.22
C GLU A 68 -6.19 -6.87 -23.02
N GLU A 69 -4.97 -7.40 -23.11
CA GLU A 69 -4.31 -8.11 -22.01
C GLU A 69 -4.10 -7.20 -20.79
N PHE A 70 -3.71 -5.95 -21.02
CA PHE A 70 -3.59 -4.96 -19.95
C PHE A 70 -4.93 -4.70 -19.28
N ALA A 71 -6.00 -4.47 -20.06
CA ALA A 71 -7.34 -4.24 -19.51
C ALA A 71 -7.84 -5.44 -18.68
N ALA A 72 -7.64 -6.67 -19.16
CA ALA A 72 -8.01 -7.88 -18.44
C ALA A 72 -7.19 -8.06 -17.15
N LEU A 73 -5.90 -7.72 -17.18
CA LEU A 73 -5.03 -7.78 -16.00
C LEU A 73 -5.42 -6.71 -14.97
N GLU A 74 -5.74 -5.50 -15.43
CA GLU A 74 -6.20 -4.40 -14.60
C GLU A 74 -7.53 -4.74 -13.91
N GLU A 75 -8.50 -5.31 -14.64
CA GLU A 75 -9.76 -5.78 -14.07
C GLU A 75 -9.53 -6.82 -12.97
N ARG A 76 -8.68 -7.83 -13.24
CA ARG A 76 -8.32 -8.86 -12.26
C ARG A 76 -7.62 -8.27 -11.04
N TYR A 77 -6.72 -7.32 -11.25
CA TYR A 77 -6.02 -6.64 -10.17
C TYR A 77 -7.01 -5.87 -9.28
N ASN A 78 -7.89 -5.07 -9.88
CA ASN A 78 -8.89 -4.29 -9.15
C ASN A 78 -9.84 -5.18 -8.35
N PHE A 79 -10.29 -6.30 -8.95
CA PHE A 79 -11.10 -7.29 -8.27
C PHE A 79 -10.39 -7.88 -7.04
N LEU A 80 -9.17 -8.37 -7.21
CA LEU A 80 -8.39 -8.98 -6.11
C LEU A 80 -8.02 -7.97 -5.03
N SER A 81 -7.69 -6.73 -5.42
CA SER A 81 -7.39 -5.66 -4.48
C SER A 81 -8.61 -5.31 -3.63
N THR A 82 -9.79 -5.23 -4.24
CA THR A 82 -11.05 -4.98 -3.52
C THR A 82 -11.33 -6.10 -2.53
N GLN A 83 -11.25 -7.37 -2.97
CA GLN A 83 -11.45 -8.52 -2.08
C GLN A 83 -10.45 -8.55 -0.93
N LEU A 84 -9.20 -8.18 -1.17
CA LEU A 84 -8.19 -8.12 -0.13
C LEU A 84 -8.53 -7.08 0.94
N GLU A 85 -8.96 -5.89 0.52
CA GLU A 85 -9.37 -4.84 1.46
C GLU A 85 -10.62 -5.23 2.24
N ASP A 86 -11.60 -5.88 1.62
CA ASP A 86 -12.78 -6.40 2.31
C ASP A 86 -12.41 -7.42 3.40
N VAL A 87 -11.48 -8.35 3.10
CA VAL A 87 -11.00 -9.33 4.08
C VAL A 87 -10.26 -8.65 5.24
N LYS A 88 -9.45 -7.63 4.95
CA LYS A 88 -8.75 -6.86 5.99
C LYS A 88 -9.74 -6.11 6.88
N ALA A 89 -10.75 -5.49 6.29
CA ALA A 89 -11.81 -4.79 7.02
C ALA A 89 -12.59 -5.76 7.92
N ALA A 90 -13.06 -6.88 7.38
CA ALA A 90 -13.77 -7.90 8.15
C ALA A 90 -12.93 -8.45 9.32
N ARG A 91 -11.62 -8.65 9.10
CA ARG A 91 -10.71 -9.05 10.19
C ARG A 91 -10.62 -7.99 11.28
N LYS A 92 -10.52 -6.71 10.91
CA LYS A 92 -10.47 -5.62 11.87
C LYS A 92 -11.77 -5.56 12.67
N ASP A 93 -12.91 -5.59 12.00
CA ASP A 93 -14.22 -5.54 12.64
C ASP A 93 -14.40 -6.69 13.64
N LEU A 94 -13.95 -7.90 13.30
CA LEU A 94 -13.99 -9.04 14.23
C LEU A 94 -13.12 -8.83 15.47
N LEU A 95 -11.92 -8.23 15.33
CA LEU A 95 -11.05 -7.94 16.47
C LEU A 95 -11.65 -6.85 17.37
N ASP A 96 -12.30 -5.85 16.77
CA ASP A 96 -12.99 -4.80 17.52
C ASP A 96 -14.19 -5.39 18.30
N VAL A 97 -14.95 -6.30 17.67
CA VAL A 97 -16.03 -7.04 18.36
C VAL A 97 -15.50 -7.90 19.52
N ILE A 98 -14.35 -8.57 19.35
CA ILE A 98 -13.73 -9.34 20.44
C ILE A 98 -13.40 -8.41 21.61
N ALA A 99 -12.77 -7.26 21.33
CA ALA A 99 -12.40 -6.30 22.37
C ALA A 99 -13.63 -5.74 23.12
N ASP A 100 -14.72 -5.46 22.41
CA ASP A 100 -15.98 -5.00 23.00
C ASP A 100 -16.61 -6.08 23.91
N VAL A 101 -16.57 -7.34 23.46
CA VAL A 101 -17.06 -8.48 24.25
C VAL A 101 -16.21 -8.66 25.51
N ASP A 102 -14.89 -8.60 25.39
CA ASP A 102 -13.96 -8.72 26.53
C ASP A 102 -14.22 -7.61 27.56
N HIS A 103 -14.36 -6.36 27.12
CA HIS A 103 -14.69 -5.24 28.00
C HIS A 103 -16.03 -5.46 28.72
N ARG A 104 -17.03 -5.97 28.00
CA ARG A 104 -18.34 -6.25 28.60
C ARG A 104 -18.29 -7.38 29.61
N ILE A 105 -17.55 -8.45 29.32
CA ILE A 105 -17.35 -9.57 30.24
C ILE A 105 -16.68 -9.09 31.51
N LEU A 106 -15.60 -8.30 31.38
CA LEU A 106 -14.87 -7.76 32.52
C LEU A 106 -15.78 -6.92 33.41
N GLN A 107 -16.56 -6.01 32.83
CA GLN A 107 -17.49 -5.18 33.60
C GLN A 107 -18.51 -6.05 34.36
N VAL A 108 -19.18 -6.97 33.68
CA VAL A 108 -20.24 -7.81 34.29
C VAL A 108 -19.66 -8.73 35.37
N PHE A 109 -18.47 -9.30 35.13
CA PHE A 109 -17.81 -10.17 36.09
C PHE A 109 -17.38 -9.40 37.34
N THR A 110 -16.74 -8.24 37.19
CA THR A 110 -16.31 -7.42 38.32
C THR A 110 -17.50 -6.95 39.17
N GLU A 111 -18.58 -6.49 38.53
CA GLU A 111 -19.82 -6.12 39.23
C GLU A 111 -20.39 -7.32 40.02
N ALA A 112 -20.52 -8.47 39.36
CA ALA A 112 -21.04 -9.68 39.99
C ALA A 112 -20.15 -10.22 41.12
N TYR A 113 -18.83 -10.20 40.96
CA TYR A 113 -17.89 -10.65 42.00
C TYR A 113 -18.00 -9.78 43.25
N ASN A 114 -18.01 -8.45 43.09
CA ASN A 114 -18.12 -7.53 44.23
C ASN A 114 -19.46 -7.69 44.96
N ASP A 115 -20.54 -7.95 44.23
CA ASP A 115 -21.84 -8.23 44.85
C ASP A 115 -21.85 -9.56 45.60
N VAL A 116 -21.33 -10.62 44.99
CA VAL A 116 -21.28 -11.95 45.60
C VAL A 116 -20.34 -11.97 46.81
N GLU A 117 -19.18 -11.29 46.75
CA GLU A 117 -18.23 -11.20 47.87
C GLU A 117 -18.87 -10.54 49.09
N ARG A 118 -19.56 -9.41 48.89
CA ARG A 118 -20.26 -8.68 49.96
C ARG A 118 -21.35 -9.54 50.63
N GLU A 119 -22.14 -10.26 49.84
CA GLU A 119 -23.19 -11.13 50.39
C GLU A 119 -22.62 -12.40 51.02
N PHE A 120 -21.54 -12.95 50.44
CA PHE A 120 -20.88 -14.16 50.95
C PHE A 120 -20.41 -13.97 52.39
N THR A 121 -19.72 -12.86 52.69
CA THR A 121 -19.24 -12.58 54.06
C THR A 121 -20.40 -12.47 55.07
N GLN A 122 -21.51 -11.82 54.68
CA GLN A 122 -22.69 -11.68 55.54
C GLN A 122 -23.38 -13.02 55.81
N VAL A 123 -23.59 -13.82 54.76
CA VAL A 123 -24.21 -15.15 54.86
C VAL A 123 -23.31 -16.10 55.67
N PHE A 124 -22.00 -16.06 55.45
CA PHE A 124 -21.05 -16.91 56.17
C PHE A 124 -21.05 -16.62 57.67
N ALA A 125 -20.99 -15.35 58.08
CA ALA A 125 -21.02 -14.95 59.48
C ALA A 125 -22.33 -15.34 60.19
N THR A 126 -23.44 -15.38 59.45
CA THR A 126 -24.74 -15.81 59.98
C THR A 126 -24.81 -17.32 60.19
N LEU A 127 -24.21 -18.11 59.29
CA LEU A 127 -24.19 -19.58 59.36
C LEU A 127 -23.15 -20.09 60.37
N PHE A 128 -22.03 -19.39 60.53
CA PHE A 128 -20.92 -19.76 61.41
C PHE A 128 -20.57 -18.60 62.37
N PRO A 129 -21.33 -18.41 63.47
CA PRO A 129 -21.05 -17.36 64.43
C PRO A 129 -19.65 -17.52 65.05
N GLY A 130 -18.78 -16.53 64.84
CA GLY A 130 -17.38 -16.54 65.30
C GLY A 130 -16.36 -17.07 64.29
N GLY A 131 -16.79 -17.55 63.12
CA GLY A 131 -15.92 -17.87 61.98
C GLY A 131 -15.82 -16.73 60.96
N GLU A 132 -14.82 -16.79 60.09
CA GLU A 132 -14.60 -15.83 59.00
C GLU A 132 -14.55 -16.56 57.64
N GLY A 133 -15.18 -15.98 56.62
CA GLY A 133 -15.15 -16.51 55.25
C GLY A 133 -14.99 -15.39 54.24
N ARG A 134 -14.15 -15.61 53.22
CA ARG A 134 -13.90 -14.65 52.13
C ARG A 134 -13.73 -15.33 50.77
N LEU A 135 -14.10 -14.61 49.72
CA LEU A 135 -13.84 -14.99 48.34
C LEU A 135 -12.59 -14.26 47.83
N LEU A 136 -11.68 -14.99 47.19
CA LEU A 136 -10.43 -14.46 46.65
C LEU A 136 -10.36 -14.73 45.16
N LEU A 137 -9.81 -13.78 44.40
CA LEU A 137 -9.47 -13.98 43.00
C LEU A 137 -8.05 -14.53 42.91
N THR A 138 -7.83 -15.59 42.12
CA THR A 138 -6.49 -16.15 41.94
C THR A 138 -5.56 -15.20 41.19
N ASN A 139 -6.11 -14.35 40.33
CA ASN A 139 -5.38 -13.31 39.62
C ASN A 139 -6.21 -12.01 39.52
N PRO A 140 -6.09 -11.11 40.51
CA PRO A 140 -6.86 -9.85 40.54
C PRO A 140 -6.57 -8.91 39.36
N ASP A 141 -5.41 -9.03 38.72
CA ASP A 141 -4.97 -8.17 37.63
C ASP A 141 -5.52 -8.64 36.26
N ASP A 142 -6.10 -9.84 36.18
CA ASP A 142 -6.73 -10.39 34.98
C ASP A 142 -8.09 -11.02 35.29
N MET A 143 -9.11 -10.16 35.28
CA MET A 143 -10.50 -10.54 35.52
C MET A 143 -11.08 -11.49 34.46
N LEU A 144 -10.45 -11.61 33.27
CA LEU A 144 -10.93 -12.49 32.20
C LEU A 144 -10.48 -13.94 32.39
N THR A 145 -9.31 -14.16 33.01
CA THR A 145 -8.73 -15.50 33.19
C THR A 145 -8.61 -15.94 34.65
N THR A 146 -8.95 -15.08 35.61
CA THR A 146 -8.91 -15.42 37.03
C THR A 146 -9.89 -16.52 37.43
N GLY A 147 -9.46 -17.39 38.36
CA GLY A 147 -10.32 -18.25 39.14
C GLY A 147 -10.85 -17.58 40.41
N ILE A 148 -11.75 -18.27 41.10
CA ILE A 148 -12.33 -17.87 42.40
C ILE A 148 -11.95 -18.93 43.43
N GLU A 149 -11.37 -18.50 44.54
CA GLU A 149 -11.05 -19.32 45.71
C GLU A 149 -11.91 -18.92 46.91
N VAL A 150 -12.21 -19.90 47.76
CA VAL A 150 -12.96 -19.72 49.00
C VAL A 150 -12.03 -20.00 50.17
N GLU A 151 -11.80 -19.00 51.02
CA GLU A 151 -11.09 -19.19 52.28
C GLU A 151 -12.10 -19.13 53.43
N ALA A 152 -12.10 -20.16 54.27
CA ALA A 152 -13.00 -20.28 55.40
C ALA A 152 -12.22 -20.66 56.66
N ARG A 153 -12.42 -19.91 57.73
CA ARG A 153 -11.92 -20.18 59.07
C ARG A 153 -13.12 -20.40 60.01
N PRO A 154 -13.52 -21.66 60.27
CA PRO A 154 -14.56 -21.97 61.23
C PRO A 154 -14.11 -21.68 62.68
N PRO A 155 -15.06 -21.50 63.63
CA PRO A 155 -14.76 -21.24 65.04
C PRO A 155 -14.10 -22.42 65.77
#